data_AF-A0A7S1CH37-F1
#
_entry.id   AF-A0A7S1CH37-F1
#
_cell.length_a   1.000
_cell.length_b   1.000
_cell.length_c   1.000
_cell.angle_alpha   90.00
_cell.angle_beta   90.00
_cell.angle_gamma   90.00
#
_symmetry.space_group_name_H-M   'P 1'
#
loop_
_entity.id
_entity.type
_entity.pdbx_description
1 polymer ?
#
loop_
_entity_poly.entity_id
_entity_poly.type
_entity_poly.pdbx_seq_one_letter_code
_entity_poly.pdbx_strand_id
1 'polypeptide(L)'
;MGSSAALITSLTAALLAFFGAAVLPTSEGETAHGGVVAAAGGEADAARSVRLTHHLAQVAHGLAQGKVGSGFDVCAAAYGGMRYTRVLPETLRAYMTAVEAEEEKGDGEVAGAHAGGVAALLAESRMKDWDYTIAPFSLPRGLRLAMADV
;
A
#
# COMPACT_ATOMS: atom_id res chain seq x y z
N MET A 1 -13.55 7.48 10.21
CA MET A 1 -12.70 8.12 9.19
C MET A 1 -11.32 7.50 9.31
N GLY A 2 -10.88 6.75 8.30
CA GLY A 2 -9.66 5.93 8.33
C GLY A 2 -8.37 6.75 8.34
N SER A 3 -8.19 7.65 9.31
CA SER A 3 -7.01 8.52 9.44
C SER A 3 -5.71 7.72 9.59
N SER A 4 -5.74 6.62 10.36
CA SER A 4 -4.59 5.72 10.49
C SER A 4 -4.25 5.03 9.17
N ALA A 5 -5.26 4.66 8.38
CA ALA A 5 -5.06 4.09 7.06
C ALA A 5 -4.47 5.12 6.10
N ALA A 6 -4.95 6.37 6.12
CA ALA A 6 -4.38 7.46 5.33
C ALA A 6 -2.91 7.75 5.70
N LEU A 7 -2.59 7.80 7.00
CA LEU A 7 -1.23 7.99 7.50
C LEU A 7 -0.30 6.87 7.03
N ILE A 8 -0.67 5.60 7.25
CA ILE A 8 0.17 4.45 6.89
C ILE A 8 0.32 4.35 5.37
N THR A 9 -0.74 4.61 4.61
CA THR A 9 -0.69 4.54 3.14
C THR A 9 0.22 5.63 2.57
N SER A 10 0.10 6.87 3.07
CA SER A 10 0.96 7.98 2.62
C SER A 10 2.43 7.80 3.02
N LEU A 11 2.69 7.31 4.24
CA LEU A 11 4.05 6.99 4.68
C LEU A 11 4.67 5.87 3.84
N THR A 12 3.92 4.80 3.61
CA THR A 12 4.35 3.68 2.76
C THR A 12 4.68 4.17 1.34
N ALA A 13 3.80 4.97 0.75
CA ALA A 13 3.99 5.56 -0.57
C ALA A 13 5.28 6.41 -0.63
N ALA A 14 5.49 7.27 0.37
CA ALA A 14 6.67 8.14 0.46
C ALA A 14 7.97 7.35 0.58
N LEU A 15 8.00 6.29 1.39
CA LEU A 15 9.17 5.42 1.53
C LEU A 15 9.48 4.67 0.23
N LEU A 16 8.46 4.09 -0.41
CA LEU A 16 8.64 3.41 -1.70
C LEU A 16 9.16 4.38 -2.78
N ALA A 17 8.67 5.62 -2.79
CA ALA A 17 9.16 6.64 -3.70
C ALA A 17 10.62 7.04 -3.39
N PHE A 18 10.94 7.24 -2.11
CA PHE A 18 12.28 7.61 -1.66
C PHE A 18 13.34 6.56 -2.07
N PHE A 19 13.01 5.27 -1.99
CA PHE A 19 13.90 4.19 -2.41
C PHE A 19 13.80 3.84 -3.91
N GLY A 20 13.02 4.59 -4.70
CA GLY A 20 12.86 4.35 -6.14
C GLY A 20 12.06 3.09 -6.50
N ALA A 21 11.32 2.50 -5.54
CA ALA A 21 10.50 1.31 -5.72
C ALA A 21 9.09 1.63 -6.26
N ALA A 22 8.64 2.88 -6.15
CA ALA A 22 7.36 3.36 -6.67
C ALA A 22 7.51 4.74 -7.32
N VAL A 23 6.72 5.00 -8.35
CA VAL A 23 6.56 6.33 -8.94
C VAL A 23 5.22 6.89 -8.45
N LEU A 24 5.26 8.01 -7.75
CA LEU A 24 4.05 8.71 -7.31
C LEU A 24 3.62 9.72 -8.37
N PRO A 25 2.31 9.81 -8.68
CA PRO A 25 1.82 10.86 -9.55
C PRO A 25 2.02 12.22 -8.86
N THR A 26 2.95 13.03 -9.35
CA THR A 26 3.07 14.43 -8.94
C THR A 26 2.13 15.27 -9.80
N SER A 27 1.47 16.24 -9.18
CA SER A 27 0.37 17.00 -9.81
C SER A 27 0.81 17.76 -11.06
N GLU A 28 2.08 18.10 -11.20
CA GLU A 28 2.63 18.76 -12.39
C GLU A 28 4.10 18.35 -12.54
N GLY A 29 4.47 17.79 -13.69
CA GLY A 29 5.76 17.89 -14.42
C GLY A 29 7.13 17.94 -13.74
N GLU A 30 7.28 17.86 -12.42
CA GLU A 30 8.55 18.07 -11.73
C GLU A 30 8.80 16.94 -10.72
N THR A 31 9.78 16.11 -11.06
CA THR A 31 10.36 15.11 -10.17
C THR A 31 11.12 15.82 -9.06
N ALA A 32 10.54 15.89 -7.86
CA ALA A 32 11.28 16.30 -6.68
C ALA A 32 12.28 15.19 -6.30
N HIS A 33 13.56 15.58 -6.22
CA HIS A 33 14.75 14.80 -5.83
C HIS A 33 15.31 13.82 -6.88
N GLY A 34 16.11 14.35 -7.81
CA GLY A 34 17.56 14.06 -7.97
C GLY A 34 18.08 12.61 -8.11
N GLY A 35 17.24 11.60 -8.06
CA GLY A 35 17.56 10.21 -8.36
C GLY A 35 17.11 9.89 -9.77
N VAL A 36 18.00 9.36 -10.58
CA VAL A 36 17.72 8.89 -11.94
C VAL A 36 16.74 7.71 -11.85
N VAL A 37 15.44 8.00 -11.82
CA VAL A 37 14.41 7.07 -12.27
C VAL A 37 13.70 7.75 -13.42
N ALA A 38 13.89 7.13 -14.58
CA ALA A 38 13.52 7.65 -15.87
C ALA A 38 12.10 8.23 -15.89
N ALA A 39 11.94 9.34 -16.59
CA ALA A 39 10.69 9.78 -17.18
C ALA A 39 10.20 8.75 -18.23
N ALA A 40 9.95 7.52 -17.76
CA ALA A 40 9.54 6.35 -18.52
C ALA A 40 8.31 5.67 -17.88
N GLY A 41 7.67 6.33 -16.90
CA GLY A 41 6.53 5.77 -16.19
C GLY A 41 5.27 5.77 -17.05
N GLY A 42 5.01 4.67 -17.75
CA GLY A 42 3.73 4.44 -18.39
C GLY A 42 2.62 4.26 -17.35
N GLU A 43 1.36 4.26 -17.79
CA GLU A 43 0.18 3.98 -16.96
C GLU A 43 0.31 2.63 -16.19
N ALA A 44 1.04 1.68 -16.77
CA ALA A 44 1.36 0.39 -16.14
C ALA A 44 2.25 0.51 -14.90
N ASP A 45 3.21 1.44 -14.89
CA ASP A 45 4.15 1.65 -13.78
C ASP A 45 3.48 2.38 -12.62
N ALA A 46 2.63 3.37 -12.92
CA ALA A 46 1.79 4.02 -11.93
C ALA A 46 0.85 3.00 -11.26
N ALA A 47 0.17 2.16 -12.05
CA ALA A 47 -0.71 1.12 -11.52
C ALA A 47 0.05 0.09 -10.67
N ARG A 48 1.29 -0.26 -11.04
CA ARG A 48 2.15 -1.14 -10.24
C ARG A 48 2.53 -0.47 -8.92
N SER A 49 2.90 0.80 -8.96
CA SER A 49 3.28 1.59 -7.79
C SER A 49 2.14 1.68 -6.78
N VAL A 50 0.92 1.97 -7.24
CA VAL A 50 -0.28 2.02 -6.38
C VAL A 50 -0.59 0.63 -5.78
N ARG A 51 -0.48 -0.44 -6.56
CA ARG A 51 -0.64 -1.82 -6.05
C ARG A 51 0.36 -2.15 -4.95
N LEU A 52 1.62 -1.74 -5.13
CA LEU A 52 2.68 -1.96 -4.14
C LEU A 52 2.43 -1.20 -2.86
N THR A 53 2.11 0.08 -2.97
CA THR A 53 1.69 0.91 -1.85
C THR A 53 0.52 0.27 -1.10
N HIS A 54 -0.52 -0.17 -1.81
CA HIS A 54 -1.70 -0.79 -1.20
C HIS A 54 -1.36 -2.06 -0.40
N HIS A 55 -0.63 -3.02 -0.98
CA HIS A 55 -0.34 -4.28 -0.27
C HIS A 55 0.53 -4.06 0.95
N LEU A 56 1.60 -3.26 0.81
CA LEU A 56 2.51 -3.00 1.92
C LEU A 56 1.80 -2.22 3.03
N ALA A 57 1.00 -1.20 2.67
CA ALA A 57 0.19 -0.46 3.64
C ALA A 57 -0.84 -1.37 4.33
N GLN A 58 -1.41 -2.35 3.62
CA GLN A 58 -2.39 -3.27 4.18
C GLN A 58 -1.76 -4.22 5.21
N VAL A 59 -0.56 -4.74 4.93
CA VAL A 59 0.20 -5.56 5.90
C VAL A 59 0.63 -4.71 7.09
N ALA A 60 1.22 -3.53 6.85
CA ALA A 60 1.68 -2.63 7.90
C ALA A 60 0.53 -2.16 8.81
N HIS A 61 -0.63 -1.85 8.23
CA HIS A 61 -1.83 -1.49 8.98
C HIS A 61 -2.34 -2.66 9.82
N GLY A 62 -2.36 -3.87 9.27
CA GLY A 62 -2.73 -5.09 9.99
C GLY A 62 -1.82 -5.39 11.18
N LEU A 63 -0.49 -5.29 10.98
CA LEU A 63 0.53 -5.45 12.03
C LEU A 63 0.35 -4.40 13.13
N ALA A 64 0.27 -3.12 12.77
CA ALA A 64 0.09 -2.04 13.74
C ALA A 64 -1.23 -2.14 14.53
N GLN A 65 -2.27 -2.70 13.91
CA GLN A 65 -3.57 -2.92 14.57
C GLN A 65 -3.61 -4.22 15.37
N GLY A 66 -2.70 -5.16 15.14
CA GLY A 66 -2.71 -6.50 15.72
C GLY A 66 -3.88 -7.38 15.24
N LYS A 67 -4.50 -7.05 14.11
CA LYS A 67 -5.62 -7.83 13.54
C LYS A 67 -5.80 -7.59 12.05
N VAL A 68 -6.44 -8.56 11.38
CA VAL A 68 -6.89 -8.41 9.99
C VAL A 68 -8.22 -7.67 9.92
N GLY A 69 -8.15 -6.39 9.52
CA GLY A 69 -9.30 -5.56 9.18
C GLY A 69 -9.89 -5.88 7.79
N SER A 70 -10.89 -5.11 7.36
CA SER A 70 -11.45 -5.24 6.00
C SER A 70 -10.48 -4.79 4.91
N GLY A 71 -9.58 -3.86 5.24
CA GLY A 71 -8.69 -3.20 4.28
C GLY A 71 -9.36 -2.12 3.42
N PHE A 72 -10.63 -1.81 3.68
CA PHE A 72 -11.37 -0.81 2.91
C PHE A 72 -10.74 0.58 3.00
N ASP A 73 -10.39 1.04 4.21
CA ASP A 73 -9.84 2.38 4.41
C ASP A 73 -8.46 2.55 3.73
N VAL A 74 -7.62 1.51 3.76
CA VAL A 74 -6.31 1.49 3.10
C VAL A 74 -6.50 1.46 1.58
N CYS A 75 -7.42 0.63 1.08
CA CYS A 75 -7.76 0.60 -0.34
C CYS A 75 -8.29 1.96 -0.82
N ALA A 76 -9.17 2.61 -0.05
CA ALA A 76 -9.69 3.93 -0.37
C ALA A 76 -8.58 4.99 -0.36
N ALA A 77 -7.64 4.92 0.59
CA ALA A 77 -6.50 5.83 0.65
C ALA A 77 -5.53 5.66 -0.54
N ALA A 78 -5.38 4.44 -1.05
CA ALA A 78 -4.48 4.15 -2.18
C ALA A 78 -5.12 4.43 -3.56
N TYR A 79 -6.40 4.09 -3.74
CA TYR A 79 -7.07 4.11 -5.06
C TYR A 79 -8.16 5.19 -5.19
N GLY A 80 -8.50 5.90 -4.12
CA GLY A 80 -9.58 6.87 -4.11
C GLY A 80 -10.98 6.23 -4.15
N GLY A 81 -11.89 6.85 -4.90
CA GLY A 81 -13.29 6.42 -5.01
C GLY A 81 -13.43 5.08 -5.74
N MET A 82 -13.85 4.04 -5.02
CA MET A 82 -13.93 2.68 -5.56
C MET A 82 -15.09 1.86 -4.99
N ARG A 83 -15.35 0.73 -5.65
CA ARG A 83 -15.94 -0.46 -5.05
C ARG A 83 -14.83 -1.46 -4.78
N TYR A 84 -14.77 -1.97 -3.55
CA TYR A 84 -13.74 -2.88 -3.09
C TYR A 84 -14.34 -4.19 -2.58
N THR A 85 -13.81 -5.30 -3.07
CA THR A 85 -14.01 -6.63 -2.49
C THR A 85 -12.75 -6.98 -1.73
N ARG A 86 -12.89 -7.36 -0.47
CA ARG A 86 -11.74 -7.54 0.42
C ARG A 86 -10.86 -8.75 0.05
N VAL A 87 -9.58 -8.62 0.39
CA VAL A 87 -8.63 -9.73 0.42
C VAL A 87 -9.11 -10.81 1.40
N LEU A 88 -8.85 -12.08 1.09
CA LEU A 88 -9.08 -13.18 2.01
C LEU A 88 -8.26 -12.97 3.31
N PRO A 89 -8.87 -13.09 4.50
CA PRO A 89 -8.13 -12.85 5.75
C PRO A 89 -6.90 -13.74 5.91
N GLU A 90 -6.97 -14.99 5.45
CA GLU A 90 -5.87 -15.94 5.56
C GLU A 90 -4.66 -15.52 4.73
N THR A 91 -4.89 -14.93 3.56
CA THR A 91 -3.81 -14.35 2.74
C THR A 91 -3.10 -13.26 3.54
N LEU A 92 -3.83 -12.32 4.15
CA LEU A 92 -3.20 -11.24 4.90
C LEU A 92 -2.50 -11.74 6.17
N ARG A 93 -3.10 -12.69 6.90
CA ARG A 93 -2.48 -13.30 8.08
C ARG A 93 -1.15 -13.98 7.75
N ALA A 94 -1.08 -14.69 6.62
CA ALA A 94 0.15 -15.35 6.21
C ALA A 94 1.31 -14.36 6.06
N TYR A 95 1.07 -13.16 5.49
CA TYR A 95 2.10 -12.12 5.44
C TYR A 95 2.44 -11.58 6.81
N MET A 96 1.44 -11.27 7.64
CA MET A 96 1.68 -10.72 8.99
C MET A 96 2.55 -11.68 9.83
N THR A 97 2.20 -12.97 9.87
CA THR A 97 2.96 -13.98 10.60
C THR A 97 4.37 -14.17 10.02
N ALA A 98 4.53 -14.08 8.69
CA ALA A 98 5.85 -14.17 8.08
C ALA A 98 6.74 -12.97 8.47
N VAL A 99 6.19 -11.76 8.58
CA VAL A 99 6.94 -10.58 9.06
C VAL A 99 7.33 -10.75 10.53
N GLU A 100 6.38 -11.13 11.39
CA GLU A 100 6.62 -11.36 12.83
C GLU A 100 7.68 -12.44 13.07
N ALA A 101 7.65 -13.54 12.30
CA ALA A 101 8.62 -14.63 12.42
C ALA A 101 10.05 -14.24 11.98
N GLU A 102 10.18 -13.25 11.09
CA GLU A 102 11.48 -12.70 10.71
C GLU A 102 11.98 -11.66 11.73
N GLU A 103 11.10 -11.00 12.48
CA GLU A 103 11.46 -10.13 13.60
C GLU A 103 12.04 -10.93 14.78
N GLU A 104 11.45 -12.08 15.13
CA GLU A 104 11.92 -12.91 16.25
C GLU A 104 13.31 -13.54 16.06
N LYS A 105 13.77 -13.70 14.81
CA LYS A 105 15.10 -14.27 14.49
C LYS A 105 16.24 -13.25 14.48
N GLY A 106 15.92 -11.95 14.55
CA GLY A 106 16.90 -10.87 14.46
C GLY A 106 17.47 -10.51 15.83
N ASP A 107 18.65 -11.04 16.17
CA ASP A 107 19.46 -10.57 17.29
C ASP A 107 19.96 -9.14 17.03
N GLY A 108 19.15 -8.13 17.33
CA GLY A 108 19.56 -6.74 17.61
C GLY A 108 20.30 -5.94 16.52
N GLU A 109 20.64 -6.51 15.37
CA GLU A 109 21.37 -5.84 14.29
C GLU A 109 20.42 -5.29 13.22
N VAL A 110 19.82 -4.15 13.59
CA VAL A 110 19.41 -3.02 12.73
C VAL A 110 18.76 -3.37 11.37
N ALA A 111 17.43 -3.38 11.33
CA ALA A 111 16.49 -2.93 10.27
C ALA A 111 16.69 -3.28 8.77
N GLY A 112 17.91 -3.53 8.28
CA GLY A 112 18.23 -3.84 6.89
C GLY A 112 17.99 -5.30 6.49
N ALA A 113 18.08 -6.24 7.43
CA ALA A 113 17.79 -7.66 7.17
C ALA A 113 16.28 -7.93 7.06
N HIS A 114 15.46 -7.31 7.92
CA HIS A 114 14.00 -7.43 7.88
C HIS A 114 13.39 -6.81 6.62
N ALA A 115 13.96 -5.70 6.13
CA ALA A 115 13.57 -5.12 4.84
C ALA A 115 13.83 -6.10 3.68
N GLY A 116 14.90 -6.90 3.75
CA GLY A 116 15.20 -7.95 2.79
C GLY A 116 14.18 -9.09 2.80
N GLY A 117 13.73 -9.53 3.98
CA GLY A 117 12.70 -10.58 4.13
C GLY A 117 11.32 -10.13 3.64
N VAL A 118 10.88 -8.91 3.98
CA VAL A 118 9.61 -8.34 3.50
C VAL A 118 9.66 -8.06 2.00
N ALA A 119 10.78 -7.52 1.50
CA ALA A 119 10.97 -7.31 0.07
C ALA A 119 11.03 -8.64 -0.70
N ALA A 120 11.66 -9.68 -0.15
CA ALA A 120 11.68 -11.03 -0.71
C ALA A 120 10.29 -11.66 -0.68
N LEU A 121 9.53 -11.58 0.41
CA LEU A 121 8.15 -12.04 0.49
C LEU A 121 7.23 -11.34 -0.51
N LEU A 122 7.40 -10.02 -0.71
CA LEU A 122 6.64 -9.24 -1.70
C LEU A 122 7.11 -9.45 -3.16
N ALA A 123 8.33 -9.96 -3.36
CA ALA A 123 8.89 -10.29 -4.67
C ALA A 123 8.63 -11.75 -5.08
N GLU A 124 8.71 -12.68 -4.12
CA GLU A 124 8.43 -14.12 -4.24
C GLU A 124 6.94 -14.39 -4.31
N SER A 125 6.14 -13.71 -3.47
CA SER A 125 4.72 -13.65 -3.70
C SER A 125 4.49 -12.74 -4.89
N ARG A 126 4.00 -13.30 -5.99
CA ARG A 126 3.54 -12.45 -7.07
C ARG A 126 2.40 -11.67 -6.45
N MET A 127 2.56 -10.37 -6.28
CA MET A 127 1.48 -9.46 -5.85
C MET A 127 0.17 -9.59 -6.64
N LYS A 128 0.15 -10.41 -7.71
CA LYS A 128 -1.04 -10.92 -8.42
C LYS A 128 -1.92 -11.87 -7.60
N ASP A 129 -1.44 -12.47 -6.53
CA ASP A 129 -2.12 -13.58 -5.84
C ASP A 129 -3.07 -13.12 -4.72
N TRP A 130 -3.25 -11.82 -4.54
CA TRP A 130 -4.22 -11.30 -3.59
C TRP A 130 -5.61 -11.26 -4.25
N ASP A 131 -6.53 -12.09 -3.77
CA ASP A 131 -7.91 -12.20 -4.26
C ASP A 131 -8.80 -11.02 -3.84
N TYR A 132 -8.43 -9.79 -4.23
CA TYR A 132 -9.28 -8.60 -4.07
C TYR A 132 -9.64 -8.02 -5.43
N THR A 133 -10.75 -7.28 -5.47
CA THR A 133 -11.17 -6.59 -6.69
C THR A 133 -11.40 -5.13 -6.40
N ILE A 134 -10.93 -4.28 -7.30
CA ILE A 134 -11.19 -2.83 -7.28
C ILE A 134 -11.89 -2.48 -8.58
N ALA A 135 -13.03 -1.81 -8.47
CA ALA A 135 -13.69 -1.19 -9.60
C ALA A 135 -13.86 0.31 -9.32
N PRO A 136 -13.51 1.20 -10.26
CA PRO A 136 -13.77 2.64 -10.10
C PRO A 136 -15.24 2.90 -9.78
N PHE A 137 -15.49 3.88 -8.91
CA PHE A 137 -16.82 4.29 -8.55
C PHE A 137 -16.90 5.80 -8.43
N SER A 138 -17.95 6.37 -9.01
CA SER A 138 -18.29 7.78 -8.88
C SER A 138 -19.75 7.91 -8.50
N LEU A 139 -20.07 8.95 -7.72
CA LEU A 139 -21.44 9.28 -7.39
C LEU A 139 -22.22 9.66 -8.67
N PRO A 140 -23.51 9.27 -8.80
CA PRO A 140 -24.34 9.69 -9.91
C PRO A 140 -24.39 11.22 -10.03
N ARG A 141 -24.57 11.72 -11.26
CA ARG A 141 -24.73 13.16 -11.50
C ARG A 141 -25.88 13.72 -10.66
N GLY A 142 -25.64 14.87 -10.03
CA GLY A 142 -26.62 15.52 -9.14
C GLY A 142 -26.53 15.11 -7.68
N LEU A 143 -25.73 14.09 -7.34
CA LEU A 143 -25.50 13.68 -5.95
C LEU A 143 -24.12 14.18 -5.47
N ARG A 144 -24.10 14.91 -4.35
CA ARG A 144 -22.88 15.36 -3.68
C ARG A 144 -22.88 14.83 -2.25
N LEU A 145 -21.81 14.13 -1.88
CA LEU A 145 -21.56 13.72 -0.51
C LEU A 145 -20.68 14.79 0.14
N ALA A 146 -21.20 15.46 1.17
CA ALA A 146 -20.42 16.36 2.01
C ALA A 146 -20.10 15.63 3.32
N MET A 147 -18.82 15.57 3.67
CA MET A 147 -18.39 15.07 4.97
C MET A 147 -18.31 16.27 5.92
N ALA A 148 -19.09 16.23 6.99
CA ALA A 148 -18.98 17.17 8.11
C ALA A 148 -18.24 16.49 9.26
N ASP A 149 -17.49 17.27 10.02
CA ASP A 149 -16.92 16.83 11.29
C ASP A 149 -18.03 16.63 12.34
N VAL A 150 -17.79 15.81 13.37
CA VAL A 150 -18.76 15.56 14.47
C VAL A 150 -18.26 16.16 15.77
#